data_AF-A0A4Y6GU80-F1
#
_entry.id   AF-A0A4Y6GU80-F1
#
_cell.length_a   1.000
_cell.length_b   1.000
_cell.length_c   1.000
_cell.angle_alpha   90.00
_cell.angle_beta   90.00
_cell.angle_gamma   90.00
#
_symmetry.space_group_name_H-M   'P 1'
#
loop_
_entity.id
_entity.type
_entity.pdbx_description
1 polymer ?
#
loop_
_entity_poly.entity_id
_entity_poly.type
_entity_poly.pdbx_seq_one_letter_code
_entity_poly.pdbx_strand_id
1 'polypeptide(L)'
;LTAQGLRDRRVRLSIEIARKFFDLQDMLGFDKASKTLEWLFTKSKKAIQELEQTKQISASEEITKSLSSTSESCEVVSERKFRELEKEFEAVYDVVAKKESRA
;
A
#
# COMPACT_ATOMS: atom_id res chain seq x y z
N LEU A 1 -2.67 -8.16 -21.37
CA LEU A 1 -2.36 -6.84 -21.97
C LEU A 1 -2.89 -5.77 -21.05
N THR A 2 -2.26 -4.59 -21.01
CA THR A 2 -2.83 -3.43 -20.32
C THR A 2 -3.59 -2.57 -21.34
N ALA A 3 -4.49 -1.69 -20.89
CA ALA A 3 -5.15 -0.71 -21.77
C ALA A 3 -4.14 0.18 -22.53
N GLN A 4 -2.90 0.28 -22.02
CA GLN A 4 -1.79 1.01 -22.63
C GLN A 4 -0.83 0.11 -23.45
N GLY A 5 -1.20 -1.14 -23.73
CA GLY A 5 -0.41 -2.08 -24.55
C GLY A 5 0.37 -3.14 -23.77
N LEU A 6 1.36 -3.75 -24.44
CA LEU A 6 2.27 -4.75 -23.87
C LEU A 6 3.28 -4.08 -22.94
N ARG A 7 3.44 -4.64 -21.74
CA ARG A 7 4.37 -4.15 -20.71
C ARG A 7 5.27 -5.31 -20.28
N ASP A 8 6.55 -5.04 -20.09
CA ASP A 8 7.44 -5.95 -19.38
C ASP A 8 6.94 -6.11 -17.94
N ARG A 9 6.95 -7.34 -17.44
CA ARG A 9 6.50 -7.68 -16.09
C ARG A 9 7.65 -7.60 -15.08
N ARG A 10 8.89 -7.46 -15.53
CA ARG A 10 10.07 -7.38 -14.67
C ARG A 10 10.28 -5.96 -14.19
N VAL A 11 10.57 -5.83 -12.91
CA VAL A 11 10.98 -4.57 -12.31
C VAL A 11 12.48 -4.64 -12.05
N ARG A 12 13.24 -3.63 -12.52
CA ARG A 12 14.67 -3.49 -12.23
C ARG A 12 14.83 -2.44 -11.13
N LEU A 13 15.40 -2.86 -10.01
CA LEU A 13 15.67 -1.98 -8.87
C LEU A 13 17.14 -1.53 -8.90
N SER A 14 17.41 -0.35 -8.36
CA SER A 14 18.80 0.04 -8.06
C SER A 14 19.37 -0.86 -6.97
N ILE A 15 20.70 -0.94 -6.90
CA ILE A 15 21.38 -1.80 -5.90
C ILE A 15 20.97 -1.47 -4.46
N GLU A 16 20.84 -0.18 -4.15
CA GLU A 16 20.48 0.30 -2.82
C GLU A 16 19.04 -0.07 -2.44
N ILE A 17 18.10 0.06 -3.39
CA ILE A 17 16.70 -0.28 -3.16
C ILE A 17 16.54 -1.80 -3.11
N ALA A 18 17.25 -2.53 -3.97
CA ALA A 18 17.21 -3.99 -3.99
C ALA A 18 17.61 -4.57 -2.63
N ARG A 19 18.65 -4.03 -1.98
CA ARG A 19 19.06 -4.47 -0.63
C ARG A 19 17.91 -4.34 0.36
N LYS A 20 17.35 -3.13 0.51
CA LYS A 20 16.23 -2.88 1.44
C LYS A 20 15.01 -3.74 1.13
N PHE A 21 14.74 -3.98 -0.16
CA PHE A 21 13.63 -4.80 -0.61
C PHE A 21 13.80 -6.28 -0.23
N PHE A 22 15.00 -6.84 -0.43
CA PHE A 22 15.26 -8.24 -0.07
C PHE A 22 15.38 -8.44 1.44
N ASP A 23 15.96 -7.50 2.18
CA ASP A 23 15.95 -7.53 3.65
C ASP A 23 14.51 -7.59 4.20
N LEU A 24 13.60 -6.80 3.60
CA LEU A 24 12.18 -6.84 3.92
C LEU A 24 11.53 -8.17 3.53
N GLN A 25 11.87 -8.73 2.36
CA GLN A 25 11.35 -10.02 1.92
C GLN A 25 11.74 -11.14 2.90
N ASP A 26 12.99 -11.14 3.36
CA ASP A 26 13.51 -12.12 4.32
C ASP A 26 12.83 -11.95 5.69
N MET A 27 12.67 -10.71 6.15
CA MET A 27 11.98 -10.39 7.41
C MET A 27 10.50 -10.82 7.40
N LEU A 28 9.83 -10.73 6.25
CA LEU A 28 8.45 -11.20 6.07
C LEU A 28 8.37 -12.73 5.84
N GLY A 29 9.51 -13.40 5.64
CA GLY A 29 9.58 -14.83 5.36
C GLY A 29 8.95 -15.23 4.01
N PHE A 30 8.95 -14.31 3.03
CA PHE A 30 8.33 -14.57 1.74
C PHE A 30 9.29 -15.23 0.75
N ASP A 31 8.86 -16.35 0.19
CA ASP A 31 9.59 -17.07 -0.86
C ASP A 31 9.63 -16.32 -2.21
N LYS A 32 8.66 -15.43 -2.45
CA LYS A 32 8.53 -14.70 -3.73
C LYS A 32 8.44 -13.19 -3.51
N ALA A 33 9.30 -12.45 -4.22
CA ALA A 33 9.30 -10.99 -4.26
C ALA A 33 7.93 -10.37 -4.62
N SER A 34 7.11 -11.06 -5.43
CA SER A 34 5.77 -10.58 -5.76
C SER A 34 4.87 -10.45 -4.55
N LYS A 35 5.03 -11.33 -3.53
CA LYS A 35 4.27 -11.26 -2.27
C LYS A 35 4.70 -10.06 -1.43
N THR A 36 5.99 -9.74 -1.42
CA THR A 36 6.52 -8.53 -0.78
C THR A 36 5.94 -7.27 -1.41
N LEU A 37 5.83 -7.22 -2.74
CA LEU A 37 5.19 -6.12 -3.45
C LEU A 37 3.69 -6.00 -3.12
N GLU A 38 2.97 -7.12 -3.08
CA GLU A 38 1.55 -7.16 -2.68
C GLU A 38 1.35 -6.65 -1.25
N TRP A 39 2.24 -7.05 -0.34
CA TRP A 39 2.26 -6.54 1.04
C TRP A 39 2.51 -5.04 1.09
N LEU A 40 3.50 -4.54 0.33
CA LEU A 40 3.79 -3.10 0.24
C LEU A 40 2.57 -2.32 -0.25
N PHE A 41 1.90 -2.78 -1.32
CA PHE A 41 0.68 -2.13 -1.84
C PHE A 41 -0.47 -2.15 -0.83
N THR A 42 -0.60 -3.22 -0.06
CA THR A 42 -1.63 -3.33 0.98
C THR A 42 -1.37 -2.33 2.10
N LYS A 43 -0.11 -2.21 2.56
CA LYS A 43 0.29 -1.27 3.61
C LYS A 43 0.26 0.20 3.14
N SER A 44 0.58 0.46 1.87
CA SER A 44 0.58 1.81 1.31
C SER A 44 -0.78 2.27 0.76
N LYS A 45 -1.83 1.44 0.85
CA LYS A 45 -3.14 1.71 0.23
C LYS A 45 -3.73 3.05 0.66
N LYS A 46 -3.66 3.37 1.96
CA LYS A 46 -4.15 4.65 2.50
C LYS A 46 -3.39 5.84 1.90
N ALA A 47 -2.07 5.80 1.90
CA ALA A 47 -1.23 6.84 1.31
C ALA A 47 -1.50 7.02 -0.20
N ILE A 48 -1.73 5.94 -0.93
CA ILE A 48 -2.11 6.01 -2.35
C ILE A 48 -3.47 6.69 -2.52
N GLN A 49 -4.47 6.36 -1.69
CA GLN A 49 -5.80 6.98 -1.75
C GLN A 49 -5.75 8.49 -1.46
N GLU A 50 -5.00 8.91 -0.44
CA GLU A 50 -4.79 10.33 -0.11
C GLU A 50 -4.12 11.10 -1.27
N LEU A 51 -3.14 10.48 -1.93
CA LEU A 51 -2.48 11.06 -3.10
C LEU A 51 -3.43 11.19 -4.30
N GLU A 52 -4.28 10.18 -4.56
CA GLU A 52 -5.28 10.25 -5.61
C GLU A 52 -6.26 11.40 -5.41
N GLN A 53 -6.74 11.60 -4.17
CA GLN A 53 -7.63 12.71 -3.83
C GLN A 53 -6.95 14.07 -4.04
N THR A 54 -5.70 14.22 -3.60
CA THR A 54 -4.92 15.46 -3.77
C THR A 54 -4.71 15.82 -5.24
N LYS A 55 -4.50 14.80 -6.10
CA LYS A 55 -4.37 15.00 -7.55
C LYS A 55 -5.67 15.45 -8.22
N GLN A 56 -6.82 15.02 -7.72
CA GLN A 56 -8.13 15.46 -8.23
C GLN A 56 -8.43 16.92 -7.83
N ILE A 57 -8.03 17.33 -6.62
CA ILE A 57 -8.19 18.70 -6.15
C ILE A 57 -7.33 19.67 -6.97
N SER A 58 -6.06 19.32 -7.22
CA SER A 58 -5.15 20.16 -8.02
C SER A 58 -5.49 20.23 -9.51
N ALA A 59 -6.17 19.22 -10.08
CA ALA A 59 -6.72 19.30 -11.44
C ALA A 59 -7.98 20.19 -11.55
N SER A 60 -8.60 20.55 -10.42
CA SER A 60 -9.77 21.43 -10.36
C SER A 60 -9.43 22.90 -10.07
N GLU A 61 -8.19 23.23 -9.71
CA GLU A 61 -7.80 24.58 -9.26
C GLU A 61 -7.64 25.62 -10.38
N GLU A 62 -7.76 25.25 -11.66
CA GLU A 62 -7.83 26.26 -12.75
C GLU A 62 -9.25 26.69 -13.11
N ILE A 63 -10.31 26.08 -12.56
CA ILE A 63 -11.68 26.47 -12.91
C ILE A 63 -12.56 26.57 -11.65
N THR A 64 -12.98 27.79 -11.36
CA THR A 64 -14.06 28.22 -10.45
C THR A 64 -13.73 28.44 -8.96
N LYS A 65 -13.22 29.65 -8.69
CA LYS A 65 -13.73 30.47 -7.58
C LYS A 65 -15.26 30.61 -7.71
N SER A 66 -16.04 29.64 -7.25
CA SER A 66 -17.44 29.87 -6.86
C SER A 66 -18.13 28.59 -6.41
N LEU A 67 -18.55 28.62 -5.15
CA LEU A 67 -19.75 27.97 -4.58
C LEU A 67 -19.55 26.56 -3.99
N SER A 68 -19.82 26.53 -2.69
CA SER A 68 -19.94 25.38 -1.79
C SER A 68 -20.86 24.27 -2.32
N SER A 69 -20.55 23.03 -1.98
CA SER A 69 -21.53 22.18 -1.26
C SER A 69 -20.83 20.98 -0.62
N THR A 70 -21.17 20.78 0.64
CA THR A 70 -20.98 19.60 1.48
C THR A 70 -21.25 18.29 0.74
N SER A 71 -20.36 17.31 0.93
CA SER A 71 -20.69 15.88 0.85
C SER A 71 -19.94 15.14 1.94
N GLU A 72 -20.54 15.13 3.13
CA GLU A 72 -20.25 14.17 4.17
C GLU A 72 -20.95 12.86 3.78
N SER A 73 -20.20 11.82 3.42
CA SER A 73 -20.54 10.39 3.60
C SER A 73 -19.77 9.51 2.61
N CYS A 74 -18.53 9.12 2.95
CA CYS A 74 -17.91 7.89 2.41
C CYS A 74 -16.86 7.22 3.34
N GLU A 75 -16.54 7.80 4.50
CA GLU A 75 -15.31 7.43 5.24
C GLU A 75 -15.42 6.14 6.10
N VAL A 76 -16.60 5.81 6.64
CA VAL A 76 -16.66 4.97 7.87
C VAL A 76 -16.72 3.45 7.63
N VAL A 77 -16.92 2.98 6.40
CA VAL A 77 -17.06 1.52 6.12
C VAL A 77 -15.71 0.86 5.78
N SER A 78 -14.78 1.59 5.17
CA SER A 78 -13.45 1.07 4.82
C SER A 78 -12.50 0.99 6.03
N GLU A 79 -12.60 1.92 6.98
CA GLU A 79 -11.74 1.96 8.16
C GLU A 79 -11.94 0.79 9.13
N ARG A 80 -13.16 0.24 9.22
CA ARG A 80 -13.44 -0.91 10.09
C ARG A 80 -12.81 -2.21 9.59
N LYS A 81 -12.84 -2.47 8.27
CA LYS A 81 -12.15 -3.62 7.67
C LYS A 81 -10.63 -3.47 7.72
N PHE A 82 -10.13 -2.24 7.64
CA PHE A 82 -8.69 -1.96 7.68
C PHE A 82 -8.09 -2.25 9.06
N ARG A 83 -8.76 -1.82 10.14
CA ARG A 83 -8.33 -2.11 11.52
C ARG A 83 -8.33 -3.59 11.88
N GLU A 84 -9.19 -4.38 11.24
CA GLU A 84 -9.28 -5.83 11.48
C GLU A 84 -8.14 -6.59 10.78
N LEU A 85 -7.78 -6.17 9.56
CA LEU A 85 -6.60 -6.67 8.83
C LEU A 85 -5.27 -6.25 9.46
N GLU A 86 -5.18 -5.04 10.03
CA GLU A 86 -4.02 -4.62 10.81
C GLU A 86 -3.84 -5.49 12.05
N LYS A 87 -4.92 -5.83 12.75
CA LYS A 87 -4.87 -6.74 13.91
C LYS A 87 -4.49 -8.16 13.53
N GLU A 88 -5.01 -8.70 12.43
CA GLU A 88 -4.59 -10.03 11.95
C GLU A 88 -3.12 -10.05 11.53
N PHE A 89 -2.65 -8.98 10.87
CA PHE A 89 -1.27 -8.91 10.41
C PHE A 89 -0.27 -8.71 11.56
N GLU A 90 -0.62 -7.88 12.55
CA GLU A 90 0.21 -7.69 13.75
C GLU A 90 0.27 -8.97 14.59
N ALA A 91 -0.84 -9.72 14.67
CA ALA A 91 -0.86 -11.03 15.30
C ALA A 91 0.07 -12.05 14.58
N VAL A 92 0.12 -12.02 13.25
CA VAL A 92 1.07 -12.85 12.48
C VAL A 92 2.51 -12.42 12.78
N TYR A 93 2.78 -11.13 12.87
CA TYR A 93 4.11 -10.59 13.16
C TYR A 93 4.59 -10.95 14.58
N ASP A 94 3.72 -10.82 15.58
CA ASP A 94 3.98 -11.26 16.96
C ASP A 94 4.22 -12.78 17.04
N VAL A 95 3.49 -13.58 16.27
CA VAL A 95 3.69 -15.04 16.20
C VAL A 95 5.04 -15.40 15.58
N VAL A 96 5.46 -14.68 14.54
CA VAL A 96 6.79 -14.87 13.91
C VAL A 96 7.90 -14.45 14.87
N ALA A 97 7.80 -13.26 15.50
CA ALA A 97 8.77 -12.76 16.46
C ALA A 97 8.91 -13.66 17.71
N LYS A 98 7.83 -14.32 18.17
CA LYS A 98 7.89 -15.25 19.30
C LYS A 98 8.54 -16.60 18.98
N LYS A 99 8.61 -17.00 17.71
CA LYS A 99 9.25 -18.26 17.32
C LYS A 99 10.78 -18.17 17.29
N GLU A 100 11.35 -16.99 17.07
CA GLU A 100 12.81 -16.79 17.14
C GLU A 100 13.36 -16.77 18.58
N SER A 101 12.55 -16.47 19.59
CA SER A 101 13.00 -16.41 20.99
C SER A 101 13.05 -17.78 21.69
N ARG A 102 12.74 -18.88 20.96
CA ARG A 102 12.73 -20.25 21.47
C ARG A 102 13.78 -21.17 20.83
N ALA A 103 14.66 -20.61 19.99
CA ALA A 103 15.83 -21.28 19.45
C ALA A 103 17.08 -20.89 20.24
#